data_AF-A0A811PIS4-F1
#
_entry.id   AF-A0A811PIS4-F1
#
_cell.length_a   1.000
_cell.length_b   1.000
_cell.length_c   1.000
_cell.angle_alpha   90.00
_cell.angle_beta   90.00
_cell.angle_gamma   90.00
#
_symmetry.space_group_name_H-M   'P 1'
#
loop_
_entity.id
_entity.type
_entity.pdbx_description
1 polymer ?
#
loop_
_entity_poly.entity_id
_entity_poly.type
_entity_poly.pdbx_seq_one_letter_code
_entity_poly.pdbx_strand_id
1 'polypeptide(L)'
;MAAPAADEAWYRETVPRVMELVSPRLPQRDACALLAVSPWCYRALVANSRLWEVLDLREMKNAGDRLISALSLARYRHLKVLNLEFAQDIEDRHFVHLKEMSGISLENLELLNLNACQKISDKGIEAVTSLCPNLQRLAIYWIVGLTDSSIGHITKNCKQIVDLNLSGCKNISDKGMQLIANNYQELKKLNITRCVKLTDDGLKQVLLKCSSLESLNLYALSSFTDRVYKEIGSLSNLTFLDLCGAQNLTDDGLACISRCGCLTYLNLTWCVRVTDAGIVAIAQGCQSLELLSLFGIVGVTDACLEALSKSCSSSLTTLDVNGCIGIKLAATMVLDGFALKGKGGVPVTMAGSADGGCARSMATMTNRTPLVARNSICIEAIASVVANTRPKALEDATALSMVAVVVDRATTNSTDVAKGEDQATDDMGQ
;
A
#
# COMPACT_ATOMS: atom_id res chain seq x y z
N MET A 1 41.14 7.84 30.78
CA MET A 1 40.29 8.44 31.83
C MET A 1 39.00 7.65 31.88
N ALA A 2 38.70 7.01 33.01
CA ALA A 2 37.43 6.29 33.20
C ALA A 2 36.26 7.30 33.14
N ALA A 3 35.22 7.00 32.36
CA ALA A 3 33.98 7.75 32.42
C ALA A 3 33.40 7.67 33.84
N PRO A 4 32.84 8.74 34.41
CA PRO A 4 32.31 8.73 35.77
C PRO A 4 31.19 7.68 35.88
N ALA A 5 31.10 6.99 37.02
CA ALA A 5 30.19 5.85 37.25
C ALA A 5 28.71 6.11 36.89
N ALA A 6 28.26 7.37 36.93
CA ALA A 6 26.92 7.78 36.52
C ALA A 6 26.68 7.67 34.99
N ASP A 7 27.69 7.94 34.17
CA ASP A 7 27.60 7.77 32.71
C ASP A 7 27.53 6.28 32.36
N GLU A 8 28.25 5.42 33.08
CA GLU A 8 28.20 3.97 32.82
C GLU A 8 26.82 3.37 33.16
N ALA A 9 26.18 3.83 34.23
CA ALA A 9 24.82 3.42 34.61
C ALA A 9 23.78 3.86 33.55
N TRP A 10 23.89 5.09 33.05
CA TRP A 10 23.03 5.62 31.98
C TRP A 10 23.07 4.75 30.72
N TYR A 11 24.27 4.42 30.25
CA TYR A 11 24.45 3.64 29.03
C TYR A 11 24.07 2.16 29.20
N ARG A 12 24.17 1.60 30.42
CA ARG A 12 23.79 0.21 30.71
C ARG A 12 22.31 0.01 30.96
N GLU A 13 21.63 0.97 31.60
CA GLU A 13 20.25 0.78 32.05
C GLU A 13 19.24 1.61 31.26
N THR A 14 19.55 2.89 31.02
CA THR A 14 18.58 3.81 30.40
C THR A 14 18.54 3.68 28.88
N VAL A 15 19.68 3.58 28.21
CA VAL A 15 19.72 3.47 26.73
C VAL A 15 18.94 2.25 26.22
N PRO A 16 19.08 1.03 26.79
CA PRO A 16 18.25 -0.10 26.38
C PRO A 16 16.74 0.12 26.59
N ARG A 17 16.34 0.70 27.73
CA ARG A 17 14.93 1.02 28.03
C ARG A 17 14.35 2.05 27.07
N VAL A 18 15.10 3.11 26.76
CA VAL A 18 14.69 4.12 25.78
C VAL A 18 14.56 3.48 24.39
N MET A 19 15.52 2.65 23.98
CA MET A 19 15.46 1.97 22.69
C MET A 19 14.29 1.00 22.60
N GLU A 20 13.94 0.29 23.67
CA GLU A 20 12.76 -0.58 23.73
C GLU A 20 11.44 0.21 23.55
N LEU A 21 11.38 1.45 24.05
CA LEU A 21 10.22 2.33 23.89
C LEU A 21 10.14 2.99 22.51
N VAL A 22 11.29 3.37 21.96
CA VAL A 22 11.38 4.19 20.74
C VAL A 22 11.45 3.33 19.48
N SER A 23 12.21 2.24 19.47
CA SER A 23 12.43 1.45 18.25
C SER A 23 11.16 0.87 17.62
N PRO A 24 10.11 0.47 18.37
CA PRO A 24 8.86 0.01 17.77
C PRO A 24 8.05 1.13 17.08
N ARG A 25 8.38 2.39 17.35
CA ARG A 25 7.69 3.57 16.79
C ARG A 25 8.42 4.15 15.58
N LEU A 26 9.62 3.67 15.29
CA LEU A 26 10.43 4.12 14.17
C LEU A 26 10.25 3.17 12.98
N PRO A 27 10.30 3.69 11.73
CA PRO A 27 10.52 2.85 10.56
C PRO A 27 11.77 1.99 10.76
N GLN A 28 11.74 0.74 10.29
CA GLN A 28 12.85 -0.20 10.51
C GLN A 28 14.19 0.36 10.05
N ARG A 29 14.21 1.05 8.91
CA ARG A 29 15.41 1.70 8.37
C ARG A 29 16.03 2.69 9.36
N ASP A 30 15.20 3.51 9.99
CA ASP A 30 15.65 4.50 10.97
C ASP A 30 16.09 3.82 12.27
N ALA A 31 15.37 2.80 12.72
CA ALA A 31 15.78 1.97 13.87
C ALA A 31 17.12 1.24 13.62
N CYS A 32 17.37 0.75 12.39
CA CYS A 32 18.64 0.17 12.01
C CYS A 32 19.75 1.22 11.89
N ALA A 33 19.46 2.46 11.50
CA ALA A 33 20.45 3.54 11.47
C ALA A 33 20.99 3.85 12.87
N LEU A 34 20.17 3.71 13.91
CA LEU A 34 20.58 3.87 15.31
C LEU A 34 21.65 2.86 15.75
N LEU A 35 21.78 1.70 15.07
CA LEU A 35 22.85 0.73 15.34
C LEU A 35 24.25 1.32 15.09
N ALA A 36 24.36 2.30 14.19
CA ALA A 36 25.62 2.95 13.85
C ALA A 36 25.94 4.17 14.73
N VAL A 37 24.98 4.64 15.55
CA VAL A 37 25.13 5.87 16.34
C VAL A 37 26.10 5.68 17.51
N SER A 38 26.02 4.55 18.23
CA SER A 38 26.96 4.23 19.31
C SER A 38 27.01 2.74 19.62
N PRO A 39 28.09 2.23 20.25
CA PRO A 39 28.17 0.84 20.69
C PRO A 39 27.05 0.43 21.67
N TRP A 40 26.50 1.37 22.43
CA TRP A 40 25.42 1.11 23.38
C TRP A 40 24.06 0.98 22.68
N CYS A 41 23.79 1.85 21.70
CA CYS A 41 22.64 1.70 20.81
C CYS A 41 22.69 0.38 20.06
N TYR A 42 23.88 0.00 19.56
CA TYR A 42 24.10 -1.30 18.95
C TYR A 42 23.72 -2.45 19.90
N ARG A 43 24.28 -2.49 21.11
CA ARG A 43 24.00 -3.56 22.07
C ARG A 43 22.52 -3.64 22.44
N ALA A 44 21.88 -2.50 22.68
CA ALA A 44 20.47 -2.42 23.01
C ALA A 44 19.57 -2.94 21.89
N LEU A 45 19.78 -2.46 20.66
CA LEU A 45 18.91 -2.76 19.52
C LEU A 45 19.18 -4.12 18.90
N VAL A 46 20.42 -4.61 18.93
CA VAL A 46 20.75 -5.95 18.43
C VAL A 46 20.02 -7.04 19.20
N ALA A 47 19.83 -6.88 20.51
CA ALA A 47 19.08 -7.82 21.33
C ALA A 47 17.55 -7.76 21.10
N ASN A 48 17.04 -6.70 20.47
CA ASN A 48 15.62 -6.56 20.19
C ASN A 48 15.21 -7.43 19.00
N SER A 49 14.57 -8.56 19.27
CA SER A 49 14.12 -9.49 18.23
C SER A 49 13.11 -8.87 17.25
N ARG A 50 12.27 -7.93 17.71
CA ARG A 50 11.25 -7.28 16.86
C ARG A 50 11.86 -6.47 15.73
N LEU A 51 13.05 -5.90 15.94
CA LEU A 51 13.76 -5.15 14.89
C LEU A 51 14.11 -6.02 13.67
N TRP A 52 14.28 -7.33 13.91
CA TRP A 52 14.67 -8.32 12.91
C TRP A 52 13.49 -9.12 12.33
N GLU A 53 12.26 -8.84 12.77
CA GLU A 53 11.04 -9.37 12.15
C GLU A 53 10.74 -8.71 10.80
N VAL A 54 11.38 -7.58 10.50
CA VAL A 54 11.28 -6.88 9.22
C VAL A 54 12.66 -6.93 8.55
N LEU A 55 12.70 -6.97 7.22
CA LEU A 55 13.90 -6.72 6.42
C LEU A 55 13.47 -5.86 5.24
N ASP A 56 13.67 -4.55 5.38
CA ASP A 56 13.37 -3.57 4.36
C ASP A 56 14.63 -3.21 3.56
N LEU A 57 14.65 -3.64 2.30
CA LEU A 57 15.67 -3.36 1.30
C LEU A 57 15.09 -2.56 0.12
N ARG A 58 13.98 -1.84 0.33
CA ARG A 58 13.34 -1.00 -0.69
C ARG A 58 14.31 0.00 -1.30
N GLU A 59 14.28 0.10 -2.63
CA GLU A 59 15.10 1.04 -3.42
C GLU A 59 16.62 0.94 -3.14
N MET A 60 17.09 -0.14 -2.51
CA MET A 60 18.50 -0.33 -2.19
C MET A 60 19.29 -0.82 -3.39
N LYS A 61 20.55 -0.36 -3.49
CA LYS A 61 21.54 -0.93 -4.40
C LYS A 61 22.17 -2.18 -3.80
N ASN A 62 22.43 -3.16 -4.66
CA ASN A 62 22.96 -4.47 -4.29
C ASN A 62 22.05 -5.19 -3.28
N ALA A 63 20.74 -4.99 -3.42
CA ALA A 63 19.73 -5.58 -2.56
C ALA A 63 19.81 -7.12 -2.57
N GLY A 64 20.18 -7.75 -3.69
CA GLY A 64 20.30 -9.21 -3.78
C GLY A 64 21.37 -9.80 -2.88
N ASP A 65 22.60 -9.28 -2.97
CA ASP A 65 23.68 -9.75 -2.10
C ASP A 65 23.43 -9.35 -0.63
N ARG A 66 22.81 -8.19 -0.39
CA ARG A 66 22.39 -7.76 0.96
C ARG A 66 21.36 -8.71 1.55
N LEU A 67 20.39 -9.15 0.75
CA LEU A 67 19.39 -10.13 1.14
C LEU A 67 20.06 -11.46 1.55
N ILE A 68 20.94 -11.99 0.70
CA ILE A 68 21.70 -13.21 0.99
C ILE A 68 22.50 -13.07 2.28
N SER A 69 23.23 -11.95 2.42
CA SER A 69 24.04 -11.67 3.60
C SER A 69 23.18 -11.56 4.87
N ALA A 70 22.03 -10.88 4.79
CA ALA A 70 21.11 -10.71 5.90
C ALA A 70 20.50 -12.05 6.32
N LEU A 71 19.98 -12.84 5.39
CA LEU A 71 19.35 -14.13 5.69
C LEU A 71 20.34 -15.21 6.15
N SER A 72 21.65 -14.99 5.96
CA SER A 72 22.70 -15.81 6.57
C SER A 72 22.84 -15.58 8.09
N LEU A 73 22.32 -14.47 8.61
CA LEU A 73 22.44 -14.12 10.03
C LEU A 73 21.29 -14.71 10.84
N ALA A 74 21.62 -15.39 11.95
CA ALA A 74 20.63 -16.04 12.82
C ALA A 74 19.56 -15.10 13.40
N ARG A 75 19.82 -13.78 13.44
CA ARG A 75 18.87 -12.77 13.92
C ARG A 75 17.61 -12.64 13.05
N TYR A 76 17.68 -13.00 11.77
CA TYR A 76 16.54 -12.94 10.83
C TYR A 76 15.75 -14.26 10.75
N ARG A 77 15.97 -15.21 11.67
CA ARG A 77 15.23 -16.50 11.68
C ARG A 77 13.72 -16.36 11.88
N HIS A 78 13.28 -15.26 12.50
CA HIS A 78 11.87 -14.96 12.74
C HIS A 78 11.37 -13.82 11.85
N LEU A 79 11.95 -13.67 10.66
CA LEU A 79 11.53 -12.66 9.69
C LEU A 79 10.06 -12.88 9.30
N LYS A 80 9.25 -11.84 9.49
CA LYS A 80 7.83 -11.77 9.12
C LYS A 80 7.58 -10.94 7.87
N VAL A 81 8.39 -9.91 7.62
CA VAL A 81 8.19 -8.96 6.53
C VAL A 81 9.47 -8.81 5.73
N LEU A 82 9.43 -9.16 4.45
CA LEU A 82 10.51 -8.92 3.50
C LEU A 82 10.04 -7.92 2.45
N ASN A 83 10.64 -6.72 2.46
CA ASN A 83 10.34 -5.67 1.50
C ASN A 83 11.51 -5.45 0.54
N LEU A 84 11.30 -5.76 -0.73
CA LEU A 84 12.27 -5.59 -1.82
C LEU A 84 11.73 -4.65 -2.90
N GLU A 85 10.71 -3.86 -2.59
CA GLU A 85 10.09 -2.95 -3.55
C GLU A 85 11.13 -2.04 -4.23
N PHE A 86 11.06 -1.94 -5.57
CA PHE A 86 12.01 -1.20 -6.41
C PHE A 86 13.49 -1.59 -6.25
N ALA A 87 13.80 -2.77 -5.71
CA ALA A 87 15.17 -3.30 -5.67
C ALA A 87 15.60 -3.81 -7.05
N GLN A 88 16.09 -2.90 -7.90
CA GLN A 88 16.32 -3.14 -9.34
C GLN A 88 17.38 -4.21 -9.66
N ASP A 89 18.28 -4.52 -8.72
CA ASP A 89 19.31 -5.55 -8.90
C ASP A 89 18.87 -6.96 -8.49
N ILE A 90 17.69 -7.11 -7.87
CA ILE A 90 17.15 -8.42 -7.51
C ILE A 90 16.79 -9.21 -8.78
N GLU A 91 17.26 -10.45 -8.82
CA GLU A 91 17.22 -11.38 -9.95
C GLU A 91 17.02 -12.80 -9.42
N ASP A 92 16.54 -13.72 -10.28
CA ASP A 92 16.30 -15.12 -9.95
C ASP A 92 17.47 -15.81 -9.23
N ARG A 93 18.72 -15.52 -9.64
CA ARG A 93 19.93 -16.12 -9.07
C ARG A 93 20.03 -15.95 -7.56
N HIS A 94 19.52 -14.84 -7.01
CA HIS A 94 19.60 -14.58 -5.57
C HIS A 94 18.65 -15.50 -4.80
N PHE A 95 17.43 -15.69 -5.29
CA PHE A 95 16.47 -16.60 -4.66
C PHE A 95 16.82 -18.07 -4.86
N VAL A 96 17.36 -18.41 -6.03
CA VAL A 96 17.91 -19.76 -6.28
C VAL A 96 19.05 -20.06 -5.32
N HIS A 97 19.98 -19.11 -5.15
CA HIS A 97 21.07 -19.28 -4.19
C HIS A 97 20.54 -19.44 -2.75
N LEU A 98 19.61 -18.59 -2.31
CA LEU A 98 18.97 -18.72 -0.99
C LEU A 98 18.32 -20.09 -0.79
N LYS A 99 17.71 -20.65 -1.85
CA LYS A 99 17.10 -21.98 -1.82
C LYS A 99 18.13 -23.11 -1.71
N GLU A 100 19.30 -22.94 -2.30
CA GLU A 100 20.40 -23.91 -2.25
C GLU A 100 21.19 -23.84 -0.93
N MET A 101 21.12 -22.72 -0.22
CA MET A 101 21.75 -22.56 1.09
C MET A 101 21.08 -23.45 2.14
N SER A 102 21.85 -24.35 2.75
CA SER A 102 21.36 -25.24 3.79
C SER A 102 20.85 -24.47 5.01
N GLY A 103 19.62 -24.71 5.43
CA GLY A 103 19.07 -24.20 6.69
C GLY A 103 18.40 -22.82 6.61
N ILE A 104 18.25 -22.24 5.42
CA ILE A 104 17.38 -21.07 5.22
C ILE A 104 15.95 -21.57 4.98
N SER A 105 15.07 -21.27 5.93
CA SER A 105 13.63 -21.45 5.82
C SER A 105 12.96 -20.18 6.34
N LEU A 106 12.02 -19.62 5.58
CA LEU A 106 11.27 -18.41 5.90
C LEU A 106 9.85 -18.77 6.35
N GLU A 107 9.73 -19.75 7.25
CA GLU A 107 8.46 -20.26 7.78
C GLU A 107 7.62 -19.20 8.50
N ASN A 108 8.24 -18.18 9.06
CA ASN A 108 7.56 -17.10 9.76
C ASN A 108 7.20 -15.92 8.83
N LEU A 109 7.59 -15.98 7.54
CA LEU A 109 7.37 -14.87 6.62
C LEU A 109 5.88 -14.75 6.28
N GLU A 110 5.28 -13.64 6.69
CA GLU A 110 3.88 -13.32 6.49
C GLU A 110 3.68 -12.40 5.28
N LEU A 111 4.61 -11.48 5.02
CA LEU A 111 4.57 -10.53 3.90
C LEU A 111 5.84 -10.57 3.05
N LEU A 112 5.65 -10.74 1.75
CA LEU A 112 6.70 -10.62 0.74
C LEU A 112 6.29 -9.55 -0.29
N ASN A 113 7.07 -8.48 -0.36
CA ASN A 113 6.90 -7.42 -1.35
C ASN A 113 8.04 -7.45 -2.37
N LEU A 114 7.73 -7.77 -3.62
CA LEU A 114 8.63 -7.82 -4.77
C LEU A 114 8.25 -6.78 -5.83
N ASN A 115 7.43 -5.79 -5.48
CA ASN A 115 6.96 -4.77 -6.41
C ASN A 115 8.11 -4.17 -7.23
N ALA A 116 7.93 -4.11 -8.55
CA ALA A 116 8.86 -3.55 -9.52
C ALA A 116 10.27 -4.21 -9.54
N CYS A 117 10.44 -5.42 -8.99
CA CYS A 117 11.63 -6.24 -9.20
C CYS A 117 11.62 -6.89 -10.60
N GLN A 118 11.87 -6.08 -11.63
CA GLN A 118 11.61 -6.45 -13.04
C GLN A 118 12.45 -7.60 -13.59
N LYS A 119 13.55 -7.97 -12.93
CA LYS A 119 14.43 -9.05 -13.38
C LYS A 119 14.09 -10.41 -12.74
N ILE A 120 12.99 -10.50 -12.02
CA ILE A 120 12.44 -11.76 -11.50
C ILE A 120 11.57 -12.41 -12.59
N SER A 121 11.77 -13.71 -12.81
CA SER A 121 10.93 -14.56 -13.65
C SER A 121 10.15 -15.58 -12.81
N ASP A 122 9.37 -16.44 -13.48
CA ASP A 122 8.66 -17.56 -12.84
C ASP A 122 9.62 -18.44 -12.00
N LYS A 123 10.89 -18.57 -12.40
CA LYS A 123 11.92 -19.32 -11.65
C LYS A 123 12.27 -18.66 -10.32
N GLY A 124 12.40 -17.33 -10.29
CA GLY A 124 12.66 -16.59 -9.05
C GLY A 124 11.47 -16.68 -8.10
N ILE A 125 10.24 -16.61 -8.62
CA ILE A 125 9.02 -16.82 -7.84
C ILE A 125 8.96 -18.24 -7.28
N GLU A 126 9.25 -19.26 -8.07
CA GLU A 126 9.33 -20.64 -7.59
C GLU A 126 10.35 -20.77 -6.44
N ALA A 127 11.54 -20.21 -6.62
CA ALA A 127 12.60 -20.30 -5.64
C ALA A 127 12.20 -19.64 -4.31
N VAL A 128 11.77 -18.37 -4.34
CA VAL A 128 11.43 -17.65 -3.11
C VAL A 128 10.19 -18.22 -2.41
N THR A 129 9.15 -18.57 -3.16
CA THR A 129 7.91 -19.11 -2.57
C THR A 129 8.12 -20.46 -1.91
N SER A 130 9.06 -21.26 -2.43
CA SER A 130 9.42 -22.54 -1.79
C SER A 130 10.05 -22.40 -0.40
N LEU A 131 10.50 -21.20 -0.04
CA LEU A 131 11.09 -20.88 1.27
C LEU A 131 10.06 -20.35 2.27
N CYS A 132 8.88 -19.89 1.83
CA CYS A 132 7.89 -19.23 2.69
C CYS A 132 6.51 -19.91 2.64
N PRO A 133 6.33 -21.09 3.26
CA PRO A 133 5.09 -21.87 3.17
C PRO A 133 3.87 -21.22 3.84
N ASN A 134 4.11 -20.37 4.85
CA ASN A 134 3.05 -19.68 5.61
C ASN A 134 2.80 -18.24 5.13
N LEU A 135 3.24 -17.90 3.91
CA LEU A 135 3.06 -16.57 3.35
C LEU A 135 1.58 -16.21 3.27
N GLN A 136 1.23 -15.02 3.76
CA GLN A 136 -0.14 -14.51 3.82
C GLN A 136 -0.35 -13.36 2.83
N ARG A 137 0.67 -12.55 2.58
CA ARG A 137 0.58 -11.35 1.75
C ARG A 137 1.70 -11.35 0.73
N LEU A 138 1.33 -11.28 -0.55
CA LEU A 138 2.28 -11.26 -1.66
C LEU A 138 1.98 -10.10 -2.60
N ALA A 139 2.98 -9.26 -2.84
CA ALA A 139 2.90 -8.18 -3.81
C ALA A 139 3.98 -8.35 -4.90
N ILE A 140 3.52 -8.51 -6.15
CA ILE A 140 4.36 -8.69 -7.35
C ILE A 140 3.99 -7.67 -8.43
N TYR A 141 3.79 -6.41 -8.02
CA TYR A 141 3.42 -5.34 -8.94
C TYR A 141 4.45 -5.16 -10.06
N TRP A 142 3.97 -5.00 -11.30
CA TRP A 142 4.74 -4.60 -12.47
C TRP A 142 5.94 -5.51 -12.78
N ILE A 143 5.82 -6.81 -12.50
CA ILE A 143 6.78 -7.82 -12.95
C ILE A 143 6.22 -8.46 -14.24
N VAL A 144 6.41 -7.77 -15.36
CA VAL A 144 5.77 -8.08 -16.65
C VAL A 144 6.11 -9.49 -17.17
N GLY A 145 7.25 -10.04 -16.78
CA GLY A 145 7.72 -11.36 -17.20
C GLY A 145 6.98 -12.55 -16.55
N LEU A 146 6.18 -12.32 -15.50
CA LEU A 146 5.51 -13.41 -14.79
C LEU A 146 4.30 -13.94 -15.55
N THR A 147 4.14 -15.26 -15.57
CA THR A 147 3.06 -15.96 -16.27
C THR A 147 2.17 -16.74 -15.30
N ASP A 148 1.20 -17.48 -15.81
CA ASP A 148 0.40 -18.43 -15.02
C ASP A 148 1.28 -19.48 -14.29
N SER A 149 2.51 -19.74 -14.76
CA SER A 149 3.46 -20.61 -14.07
C SER A 149 3.81 -20.06 -12.68
N SER A 150 4.06 -18.75 -12.55
CA SER A 150 4.27 -18.10 -11.24
C SER A 150 3.12 -18.37 -10.29
N ILE A 151 1.87 -18.23 -10.75
CA ILE A 151 0.69 -18.52 -9.94
C ILE A 151 0.62 -20.01 -9.57
N GLY A 152 1.01 -20.91 -10.47
CA GLY A 152 1.16 -22.33 -10.18
C GLY A 152 2.16 -22.60 -9.05
N HIS A 153 3.32 -21.94 -9.05
CA HIS A 153 4.31 -22.08 -7.98
C HIS A 153 3.82 -21.49 -6.66
N ILE A 154 3.22 -20.29 -6.70
CA ILE A 154 2.64 -19.63 -5.52
C ILE A 154 1.57 -20.53 -4.88
N THR A 155 0.60 -21.00 -5.66
CA THR A 155 -0.48 -21.87 -5.16
C THR A 155 0.01 -23.23 -4.69
N LYS A 156 1.09 -23.75 -5.27
CA LYS A 156 1.73 -25.00 -4.81
C LYS A 156 2.40 -24.82 -3.44
N ASN A 157 3.16 -23.74 -3.26
CA ASN A 157 4.06 -23.57 -2.11
C ASN A 157 3.42 -22.82 -0.93
N CYS A 158 2.58 -21.81 -1.20
CA CYS A 158 1.98 -20.93 -0.20
C CYS A 158 0.48 -21.19 -0.13
N LYS A 159 -0.02 -21.72 1.00
CA LYS A 159 -1.43 -22.14 1.14
C LYS A 159 -2.33 -21.15 1.88
N GLN A 160 -1.75 -20.10 2.46
CA GLN A 160 -2.44 -19.20 3.39
C GLN A 160 -2.52 -17.76 2.87
N ILE A 161 -2.44 -17.55 1.54
CA ILE A 161 -2.50 -16.21 0.95
C ILE A 161 -3.89 -15.61 1.18
N VAL A 162 -3.93 -14.46 1.83
CA VAL A 162 -5.13 -13.64 2.09
C VAL A 162 -5.09 -12.28 1.39
N ASP A 163 -3.91 -11.81 0.99
CA ASP A 163 -3.71 -10.55 0.25
C ASP A 163 -2.77 -10.78 -0.94
N LEU A 164 -3.29 -10.57 -2.15
CA LEU A 164 -2.57 -10.83 -3.38
C LEU A 164 -2.63 -9.63 -4.32
N ASN A 165 -1.47 -9.04 -4.60
CA ASN A 165 -1.32 -7.97 -5.57
C ASN A 165 -0.56 -8.43 -6.81
N LEU A 166 -1.28 -8.55 -7.93
CA LEU A 166 -0.80 -8.96 -9.25
C LEU A 166 -0.78 -7.81 -10.25
N SER A 167 -0.97 -6.57 -9.77
CA SER A 167 -1.11 -5.39 -10.62
C SER A 167 0.02 -5.29 -11.65
N GLY A 168 -0.31 -5.07 -12.92
CA GLY A 168 0.67 -4.92 -13.99
C GLY A 168 1.34 -6.22 -14.48
N CYS A 169 0.98 -7.39 -13.95
CA CYS A 169 1.42 -8.70 -14.46
C CYS A 169 0.62 -9.08 -15.72
N LYS A 170 0.93 -8.42 -16.84
CA LYS A 170 0.17 -8.49 -18.11
C LYS A 170 0.10 -9.88 -18.75
N ASN A 171 0.93 -10.83 -18.30
CA ASN A 171 1.00 -12.18 -18.86
C ASN A 171 0.22 -13.23 -18.06
N ILE A 172 -0.39 -12.85 -16.92
CA ILE A 172 -1.33 -13.69 -16.19
C ILE A 172 -2.67 -13.70 -16.91
N SER A 173 -3.24 -14.89 -17.07
CA SER A 173 -4.52 -15.13 -17.77
C SER A 173 -5.57 -15.75 -16.85
N ASP A 174 -6.74 -16.07 -17.41
CA ASP A 174 -7.82 -16.74 -16.71
C ASP A 174 -7.39 -18.08 -16.09
N LYS A 175 -6.37 -18.75 -16.64
CA LYS A 175 -5.78 -19.97 -16.05
C LYS A 175 -5.16 -19.69 -14.69
N GLY A 176 -4.41 -18.60 -14.55
CA GLY A 176 -3.88 -18.15 -13.26
C GLY A 176 -5.00 -17.83 -12.27
N MET A 177 -6.05 -17.14 -12.72
CA MET A 177 -7.21 -16.85 -11.86
C MET A 177 -7.93 -18.12 -11.39
N GLN A 178 -8.04 -19.13 -12.24
CA GLN A 178 -8.62 -20.42 -11.86
C GLN A 178 -7.79 -21.11 -10.77
N LEU A 179 -6.46 -21.04 -10.84
CA LEU A 179 -5.58 -21.57 -9.80
C LEU A 179 -5.78 -20.85 -8.46
N ILE A 180 -5.88 -19.52 -8.47
CA ILE A 180 -6.19 -18.70 -7.29
C ILE A 180 -7.53 -19.11 -6.69
N ALA A 181 -8.58 -19.14 -7.49
CA ALA A 181 -9.94 -19.49 -7.06
C ALA A 181 -10.03 -20.90 -6.44
N ASN A 182 -9.19 -21.84 -6.92
CA ASN A 182 -9.17 -23.21 -6.42
C ASN A 182 -8.39 -23.38 -5.12
N ASN A 183 -7.46 -22.47 -4.78
CA ASN A 183 -6.56 -22.65 -3.63
C ASN A 183 -6.75 -21.61 -2.51
N TYR A 184 -7.37 -20.46 -2.77
CA TYR A 184 -7.45 -19.34 -1.83
C TYR A 184 -8.89 -18.90 -1.56
N GLN A 185 -9.71 -19.78 -0.97
CA GLN A 185 -11.10 -19.45 -0.62
C GLN A 185 -11.21 -18.35 0.44
N GLU A 186 -10.19 -18.23 1.31
CA GLU A 186 -10.08 -17.19 2.34
C GLU A 186 -9.39 -15.90 1.85
N LEU A 187 -9.27 -15.71 0.52
CA LEU A 187 -8.68 -14.51 -0.05
C LEU A 187 -9.52 -13.28 0.32
N LYS A 188 -8.90 -12.30 0.99
CA LYS A 188 -9.54 -11.06 1.43
C LYS A 188 -9.26 -9.89 0.50
N LYS A 189 -8.07 -9.83 -0.10
CA LYS A 189 -7.67 -8.72 -0.95
C LYS A 189 -7.10 -9.23 -2.27
N LEU A 190 -7.65 -8.73 -3.36
CA LEU A 190 -7.16 -9.01 -4.70
C LEU A 190 -6.99 -7.71 -5.50
N ASN A 191 -5.78 -7.48 -5.99
CA ASN A 191 -5.49 -6.42 -6.94
C ASN A 191 -5.00 -7.01 -8.26
N ILE A 192 -5.79 -6.82 -9.32
CA ILE A 192 -5.49 -7.27 -10.69
C ILE A 192 -5.45 -6.10 -11.68
N THR A 193 -5.21 -4.90 -11.17
CA THR A 193 -5.04 -3.68 -11.97
C THR A 193 -4.15 -3.93 -13.19
N ARG A 194 -4.59 -3.52 -14.38
CA ARG A 194 -3.83 -3.67 -15.65
C ARG A 194 -3.39 -5.11 -15.99
N CYS A 195 -4.03 -6.15 -15.45
CA CYS A 195 -3.92 -7.53 -15.94
C CYS A 195 -4.77 -7.73 -17.20
N VAL A 196 -4.33 -7.14 -18.31
CA VAL A 196 -5.11 -6.98 -19.56
C VAL A 196 -5.52 -8.27 -20.29
N LYS A 197 -4.96 -9.43 -19.92
CA LYS A 197 -5.33 -10.74 -20.50
C LYS A 197 -6.52 -11.40 -19.80
N LEU A 198 -7.02 -10.82 -18.72
CA LEU A 198 -8.16 -11.36 -17.98
C LEU A 198 -9.48 -11.07 -18.70
N THR A 199 -10.37 -12.05 -18.65
CA THR A 199 -11.74 -11.95 -19.16
C THR A 199 -12.77 -12.19 -18.06
N ASP A 200 -14.05 -11.98 -18.37
CA ASP A 200 -15.15 -12.27 -17.45
C ASP A 200 -15.05 -13.67 -16.85
N ASP A 201 -14.62 -14.68 -17.63
CA ASP A 201 -14.56 -16.07 -17.17
C ASP A 201 -13.49 -16.28 -16.09
N GLY A 202 -12.33 -15.62 -16.21
CA GLY A 202 -11.26 -15.72 -15.21
C GLY A 202 -11.65 -15.09 -13.87
N LEU A 203 -12.15 -13.86 -13.89
CA LEU A 203 -12.56 -13.18 -12.66
C LEU A 203 -13.80 -13.83 -12.05
N LYS A 204 -14.77 -14.31 -12.85
CA LYS A 204 -15.96 -15.01 -12.34
C LYS A 204 -15.61 -16.20 -11.45
N GLN A 205 -14.58 -16.99 -11.79
CA GLN A 205 -14.17 -18.12 -10.94
C GLN A 205 -13.73 -17.67 -9.55
N VAL A 206 -13.01 -16.56 -9.46
CA VAL A 206 -12.57 -15.98 -8.18
C VAL A 206 -13.79 -15.49 -7.40
N LEU A 207 -14.67 -14.72 -8.02
CA LEU A 207 -15.85 -14.15 -7.34
C LEU A 207 -16.78 -15.25 -6.77
N LEU A 208 -16.91 -16.39 -7.48
CA LEU A 208 -17.73 -17.51 -7.03
C LEU A 208 -17.14 -18.33 -5.88
N LYS A 209 -15.81 -18.33 -5.71
CA LYS A 209 -15.11 -19.20 -4.75
C LYS A 209 -14.46 -18.47 -3.58
N CYS A 210 -14.15 -17.19 -3.74
CA CYS A 210 -13.48 -16.35 -2.75
C CYS A 210 -14.49 -15.41 -2.09
N SER A 211 -15.44 -15.97 -1.33
CA SER A 211 -16.51 -15.19 -0.66
C SER A 211 -16.00 -14.31 0.50
N SER A 212 -14.79 -14.55 0.98
CA SER A 212 -14.13 -13.76 2.03
C SER A 212 -13.53 -12.44 1.51
N LEU A 213 -13.71 -12.09 0.23
CA LEU A 213 -13.17 -10.86 -0.36
C LEU A 213 -13.75 -9.61 0.31
N GLU A 214 -12.83 -8.79 0.83
CA GLU A 214 -13.07 -7.49 1.46
C GLU A 214 -12.64 -6.33 0.54
N SER A 215 -11.63 -6.55 -0.31
CA SER A 215 -11.07 -5.53 -1.21
C SER A 215 -10.79 -6.09 -2.60
N LEU A 216 -11.40 -5.48 -3.62
CA LEU A 216 -11.21 -5.83 -5.02
C LEU A 216 -10.82 -4.61 -5.85
N ASN A 217 -9.65 -4.65 -6.47
CA ASN A 217 -9.18 -3.58 -7.35
C ASN A 217 -9.09 -4.04 -8.80
N LEU A 218 -9.97 -3.47 -9.64
CA LEU A 218 -10.13 -3.76 -11.07
C LEU A 218 -9.75 -2.56 -11.95
N TYR A 219 -8.97 -1.61 -11.43
CA TYR A 219 -8.58 -0.40 -12.16
C TYR A 219 -7.93 -0.71 -13.51
N ALA A 220 -8.36 0.02 -14.54
CA ALA A 220 -7.84 -0.06 -15.91
C ALA A 220 -7.97 -1.47 -16.53
N LEU A 221 -9.12 -2.11 -16.32
CA LEU A 221 -9.54 -3.35 -16.96
C LEU A 221 -10.81 -3.12 -17.80
N SER A 222 -10.63 -2.81 -19.08
CA SER A 222 -11.74 -2.49 -20.00
C SER A 222 -12.36 -3.73 -20.67
N SER A 223 -11.81 -4.92 -20.45
CA SER A 223 -12.28 -6.18 -21.06
C SER A 223 -13.53 -6.75 -20.37
N PHE A 224 -13.75 -6.42 -19.11
CA PHE A 224 -14.87 -6.95 -18.33
C PHE A 224 -16.20 -6.32 -18.74
N THR A 225 -17.28 -7.07 -18.53
CA THR A 225 -18.66 -6.66 -18.83
C THR A 225 -19.57 -6.88 -17.61
N ASP A 226 -20.83 -6.43 -17.71
CA ASP A 226 -21.84 -6.71 -16.69
C ASP A 226 -22.01 -8.21 -16.36
N ARG A 227 -21.59 -9.14 -17.23
CA ARG A 227 -21.59 -10.57 -16.91
C ARG A 227 -20.79 -10.86 -15.65
N VAL A 228 -19.62 -10.23 -15.46
CA VAL A 228 -18.79 -10.44 -14.27
C VAL A 228 -19.08 -9.43 -13.18
N TYR A 229 -19.44 -8.18 -13.52
CA TYR A 229 -19.79 -7.18 -12.50
C TYR A 229 -21.03 -7.59 -11.69
N LYS A 230 -22.00 -8.29 -12.32
CA LYS A 230 -23.16 -8.84 -11.60
C LYS A 230 -22.78 -9.85 -10.52
N GLU A 231 -21.70 -10.60 -10.71
CA GLU A 231 -21.22 -11.60 -9.74
C GLU A 231 -20.60 -10.94 -8.49
N ILE A 232 -20.11 -9.69 -8.59
CA ILE A 232 -19.58 -8.93 -7.44
C ILE A 232 -20.64 -8.76 -6.36
N GLY A 233 -21.92 -8.65 -6.74
CA GLY A 233 -23.04 -8.56 -5.81
C GLY A 233 -23.21 -9.76 -4.86
N SER A 234 -22.45 -10.84 -5.06
CA SER A 234 -22.40 -11.99 -4.13
C SER A 234 -21.39 -11.82 -2.98
N LEU A 235 -20.51 -10.81 -3.06
CA LEU A 235 -19.47 -10.58 -2.06
C LEU A 235 -20.02 -9.74 -0.88
N SER A 236 -20.55 -10.42 0.13
CA SER A 236 -21.19 -9.78 1.29
C SER A 236 -20.21 -9.01 2.20
N ASN A 237 -18.92 -9.35 2.15
CA ASN A 237 -17.88 -8.73 2.98
C ASN A 237 -17.13 -7.60 2.25
N LEU A 238 -17.50 -7.28 1.01
CA LEU A 238 -16.79 -6.32 0.19
C LEU A 238 -16.94 -4.90 0.78
N THR A 239 -15.81 -4.28 1.11
CA THR A 239 -15.71 -2.92 1.65
C THR A 239 -15.05 -1.96 0.65
N PHE A 240 -14.12 -2.46 -0.15
CA PHE A 240 -13.39 -1.67 -1.14
C PHE A 240 -13.58 -2.23 -2.55
N LEU A 241 -14.04 -1.38 -3.47
CA LEU A 241 -14.19 -1.72 -4.88
C LEU A 241 -13.71 -0.57 -5.78
N ASP A 242 -12.67 -0.83 -6.57
CA ASP A 242 -12.20 0.09 -7.61
C ASP A 242 -12.56 -0.42 -9.01
N LEU A 243 -13.42 0.33 -9.70
CA LEU A 243 -13.90 0.07 -11.07
C LEU A 243 -13.50 1.21 -12.01
N CYS A 244 -12.49 2.01 -11.69
CA CYS A 244 -12.08 3.12 -12.52
C CYS A 244 -11.74 2.66 -13.95
N GLY A 245 -12.41 3.26 -14.93
CA GLY A 245 -12.30 2.92 -16.34
C GLY A 245 -13.05 1.65 -16.76
N ALA A 246 -14.02 1.16 -15.99
CA ALA A 246 -14.92 0.07 -16.37
C ALA A 246 -15.88 0.50 -17.49
N GLN A 247 -15.38 0.53 -18.72
CA GLN A 247 -16.09 1.07 -19.89
C GLN A 247 -17.36 0.31 -20.27
N ASN A 248 -17.47 -0.98 -19.89
CA ASN A 248 -18.65 -1.79 -20.19
C ASN A 248 -19.57 -2.04 -18.98
N LEU A 249 -19.31 -1.38 -17.85
CA LEU A 249 -20.19 -1.39 -16.69
C LEU A 249 -21.43 -0.53 -16.99
N THR A 250 -22.61 -1.10 -16.82
CA THR A 250 -23.87 -0.34 -16.93
C THR A 250 -24.65 -0.34 -15.61
N ASP A 251 -25.78 0.34 -15.59
CA ASP A 251 -26.67 0.39 -14.42
C ASP A 251 -27.15 -1.01 -13.99
N ASP A 252 -27.24 -1.96 -14.92
CA ASP A 252 -27.55 -3.37 -14.66
C ASP A 252 -26.50 -4.05 -13.77
N GLY A 253 -25.21 -3.79 -14.04
CA GLY A 253 -24.11 -4.29 -13.22
C GLY A 253 -24.08 -3.63 -11.85
N LEU A 254 -24.27 -2.30 -11.81
CA LEU A 254 -24.33 -1.54 -10.55
C LEU A 254 -25.52 -1.95 -9.67
N ALA A 255 -26.67 -2.25 -10.25
CA ALA A 255 -27.84 -2.73 -9.53
C ALA A 255 -27.61 -4.10 -8.85
N CYS A 256 -26.66 -4.90 -9.34
CA CYS A 256 -26.22 -6.11 -8.63
C CYS A 256 -25.15 -5.79 -7.57
N ILE A 257 -24.21 -4.89 -7.87
CA ILE A 257 -23.17 -4.45 -6.92
C ILE A 257 -23.80 -3.80 -5.68
N SER A 258 -24.96 -3.15 -5.80
CA SER A 258 -25.67 -2.54 -4.66
C SER A 258 -26.05 -3.54 -3.55
N ARG A 259 -25.98 -4.84 -3.81
CA ARG A 259 -26.17 -5.89 -2.78
C ARG A 259 -25.00 -5.98 -1.79
N CYS A 260 -23.85 -5.39 -2.11
CA CYS A 260 -22.71 -5.27 -1.21
C CYS A 260 -22.98 -4.18 -0.14
N GLY A 261 -23.78 -4.50 0.88
CA GLY A 261 -24.19 -3.54 1.92
C GLY A 261 -23.06 -3.01 2.81
N CYS A 262 -21.93 -3.72 2.86
CA CYS A 262 -20.73 -3.33 3.63
C CYS A 262 -19.79 -2.41 2.84
N LEU A 263 -20.13 -2.02 1.61
CA LEU A 263 -19.25 -1.24 0.75
C LEU A 263 -19.04 0.17 1.32
N THR A 264 -17.78 0.51 1.61
CA THR A 264 -17.38 1.82 2.15
C THR A 264 -16.65 2.66 1.11
N TYR A 265 -15.94 2.03 0.17
CA TYR A 265 -15.21 2.70 -0.90
C TYR A 265 -15.67 2.18 -2.28
N LEU A 266 -16.13 3.09 -3.13
CA LEU A 266 -16.48 2.80 -4.51
C LEU A 266 -15.92 3.86 -5.46
N ASN A 267 -15.07 3.42 -6.39
CA ASN A 267 -14.54 4.27 -7.46
C ASN A 267 -15.15 3.91 -8.81
N LEU A 268 -15.97 4.81 -9.37
CA LEU A 268 -16.62 4.70 -10.69
C LEU A 268 -16.05 5.70 -11.72
N THR A 269 -14.87 6.27 -11.44
CA THR A 269 -14.22 7.24 -12.32
C THR A 269 -14.17 6.71 -13.77
N TRP A 270 -14.64 7.51 -14.73
CA TRP A 270 -14.71 7.16 -16.16
C TRP A 270 -15.57 5.93 -16.51
N CYS A 271 -16.55 5.55 -15.68
CA CYS A 271 -17.58 4.57 -16.03
C CYS A 271 -18.65 5.21 -16.94
N VAL A 272 -18.31 5.40 -18.21
CA VAL A 272 -19.08 6.24 -19.16
C VAL A 272 -20.50 5.77 -19.49
N ARG A 273 -20.85 4.51 -19.17
CA ARG A 273 -22.17 3.92 -19.42
C ARG A 273 -23.08 3.90 -18.18
N VAL A 274 -22.60 4.42 -17.05
CA VAL A 274 -23.36 4.57 -15.82
C VAL A 274 -24.19 5.85 -15.88
N THR A 275 -25.44 5.76 -15.41
CA THR A 275 -26.37 6.88 -15.31
C THR A 275 -26.89 7.05 -13.88
N ASP A 276 -27.79 8.01 -13.67
CA ASP A 276 -28.48 8.19 -12.41
C ASP A 276 -29.13 6.89 -11.89
N ALA A 277 -29.65 6.03 -12.77
CA ALA A 277 -30.30 4.78 -12.35
C ALA A 277 -29.35 3.85 -11.58
N GLY A 278 -28.11 3.70 -12.05
CA GLY A 278 -27.09 2.90 -11.37
C GLY A 278 -26.67 3.50 -10.04
N ILE A 279 -26.50 4.83 -9.98
CA ILE A 279 -26.13 5.52 -8.74
C ILE A 279 -27.26 5.48 -7.70
N VAL A 280 -28.52 5.60 -8.12
CA VAL A 280 -29.69 5.44 -7.26
C VAL A 280 -29.71 4.03 -6.65
N ALA A 281 -29.43 2.99 -7.45
CA ALA A 281 -29.34 1.63 -6.93
C ALA A 281 -28.23 1.47 -5.89
N ILE A 282 -27.05 2.05 -6.13
CA ILE A 282 -25.94 2.07 -5.17
C ILE A 282 -26.34 2.82 -3.89
N ALA A 283 -26.95 3.99 -3.98
CA ALA A 283 -27.40 4.76 -2.83
C ALA A 283 -28.37 3.96 -1.94
N GLN A 284 -29.30 3.20 -2.56
CA GLN A 284 -30.29 2.41 -1.84
C GLN A 284 -29.69 1.18 -1.14
N GLY A 285 -28.70 0.52 -1.75
CA GLY A 285 -28.14 -0.74 -1.28
C GLY A 285 -26.87 -0.62 -0.43
N CYS A 286 -26.00 0.35 -0.74
CA CYS A 286 -24.71 0.56 -0.08
C CYS A 286 -24.78 1.69 0.95
N GLN A 287 -25.50 1.48 2.05
CA GLN A 287 -25.72 2.52 3.06
C GLN A 287 -24.48 2.81 3.93
N SER A 288 -23.47 1.94 3.90
CA SER A 288 -22.18 2.11 4.59
C SER A 288 -21.16 2.92 3.78
N LEU A 289 -21.55 3.47 2.63
CA LEU A 289 -20.62 4.10 1.70
C LEU A 289 -20.02 5.38 2.28
N GLU A 290 -18.70 5.44 2.37
CA GLU A 290 -17.93 6.58 2.89
C GLU A 290 -17.29 7.40 1.76
N LEU A 291 -16.87 6.74 0.68
CA LEU A 291 -16.25 7.38 -0.49
C LEU A 291 -16.90 6.88 -1.78
N LEU A 292 -17.36 7.84 -2.59
CA LEU A 292 -17.87 7.61 -3.95
C LEU A 292 -17.19 8.57 -4.92
N SER A 293 -16.48 8.02 -5.92
CA SER A 293 -16.02 8.83 -7.07
C SER A 293 -16.88 8.58 -8.29
N LEU A 294 -17.48 9.65 -8.82
CA LEU A 294 -18.24 9.71 -10.07
C LEU A 294 -17.45 10.46 -11.16
N PHE A 295 -16.17 10.73 -10.95
CA PHE A 295 -15.37 11.60 -11.82
C PHE A 295 -15.53 11.24 -13.30
N GLY A 296 -15.85 12.23 -14.14
CA GLY A 296 -15.93 12.07 -15.59
C GLY A 296 -17.10 11.20 -16.09
N ILE A 297 -18.09 10.89 -15.24
CA ILE A 297 -19.33 10.23 -15.68
C ILE A 297 -20.26 11.28 -16.28
N VAL A 298 -20.51 11.19 -17.58
CA VAL A 298 -21.36 12.16 -18.29
C VAL A 298 -22.86 11.89 -18.14
N GLY A 299 -23.24 10.66 -17.76
CA GLY A 299 -24.63 10.21 -17.67
C GLY A 299 -25.34 10.51 -16.35
N VAL A 300 -24.67 11.15 -15.39
CA VAL A 300 -25.24 11.49 -14.08
C VAL A 300 -25.67 12.97 -14.01
N THR A 301 -26.74 13.22 -13.27
CA THR A 301 -27.36 14.54 -13.06
C THR A 301 -27.63 14.77 -11.57
N ASP A 302 -28.25 15.91 -11.24
CA ASP A 302 -28.62 16.25 -9.87
C ASP A 302 -29.60 15.23 -9.24
N ALA A 303 -30.28 14.40 -10.04
CA ALA A 303 -31.16 13.33 -9.56
C ALA A 303 -30.43 12.27 -8.72
N CYS A 304 -29.19 11.89 -9.09
CA CYS A 304 -28.43 10.95 -8.27
C CYS A 304 -27.95 11.56 -6.95
N LEU A 305 -27.68 12.87 -6.93
CA LEU A 305 -27.30 13.59 -5.71
C LEU A 305 -28.45 13.62 -4.71
N GLU A 306 -29.68 13.82 -5.18
CA GLU A 306 -30.88 13.74 -4.33
C GLU A 306 -31.01 12.34 -3.70
N ALA A 307 -30.80 11.27 -4.46
CA ALA A 307 -30.83 9.91 -3.94
C ALA A 307 -29.73 9.63 -2.91
N LEU A 308 -28.48 10.03 -3.20
CA LEU A 308 -27.35 9.89 -2.28
C LEU A 308 -27.59 10.64 -0.97
N SER A 309 -28.17 11.84 -1.03
CA SER A 309 -28.49 12.61 0.18
C SER A 309 -29.56 11.95 1.06
N LYS A 310 -30.53 11.28 0.44
CA LYS A 310 -31.60 10.59 1.16
C LYS A 310 -31.13 9.30 1.81
N SER A 311 -30.25 8.56 1.16
CA SER A 311 -29.87 7.20 1.59
C SER A 311 -28.50 7.08 2.25
N CYS A 312 -27.57 8.00 1.99
CA CYS A 312 -26.18 7.93 2.48
C CYS A 312 -25.76 9.20 3.27
N SER A 313 -26.71 10.00 3.77
CA SER A 313 -26.43 11.28 4.46
C SER A 313 -25.53 11.16 5.69
N SER A 314 -25.56 10.03 6.39
CA SER A 314 -24.81 9.83 7.63
C SER A 314 -23.45 9.14 7.46
N SER A 315 -23.22 8.49 6.32
CA SER A 315 -22.03 7.66 6.07
C SER A 315 -21.07 8.29 5.07
N LEU A 316 -21.58 8.92 4.01
CA LEU A 316 -20.75 9.36 2.90
C LEU A 316 -19.97 10.63 3.29
N THR A 317 -18.64 10.54 3.28
CA THR A 317 -17.71 11.62 3.70
C THR A 317 -17.05 12.29 2.50
N THR A 318 -16.87 11.54 1.40
CA THR A 318 -16.17 12.00 0.20
C THR A 318 -16.99 11.65 -1.04
N LEU A 319 -17.39 12.69 -1.78
CA LEU A 319 -18.07 12.56 -3.06
C LEU A 319 -17.33 13.37 -4.12
N ASP A 320 -16.79 12.69 -5.14
CA ASP A 320 -16.16 13.35 -6.30
C ASP A 320 -17.11 13.34 -7.50
N VAL A 321 -17.52 14.53 -7.95
CA VAL A 321 -18.40 14.75 -9.10
C VAL A 321 -17.72 15.58 -10.20
N ASN A 322 -16.40 15.75 -10.13
CA ASN A 322 -15.67 16.54 -11.13
C ASN A 322 -15.78 15.88 -12.51
N GLY A 323 -15.96 16.70 -13.55
CA GLY A 323 -16.15 16.20 -14.92
C GLY A 323 -17.56 15.66 -15.22
N CYS A 324 -18.48 15.62 -14.25
CA CYS A 324 -19.88 15.28 -14.49
C CYS A 324 -20.65 16.49 -15.07
N ILE A 325 -20.73 16.57 -16.39
CA ILE A 325 -21.35 17.71 -17.08
C ILE A 325 -22.87 17.85 -16.84
N GLY A 326 -23.54 16.76 -16.47
CA GLY A 326 -24.98 16.73 -16.19
C GLY A 326 -25.35 17.30 -14.83
N ILE A 327 -24.37 17.51 -13.95
CA ILE A 327 -24.54 18.14 -12.63
C ILE A 327 -24.40 19.65 -12.83
N LYS A 328 -25.54 20.36 -12.84
CA LYS A 328 -25.62 21.73 -13.37
C LYS A 328 -25.54 22.82 -12.33
N LEU A 329 -25.98 22.64 -11.09
CA LEU A 329 -25.94 23.73 -10.11
C LEU A 329 -26.02 23.30 -8.64
N ALA A 330 -25.16 23.98 -7.86
CA ALA A 330 -25.27 24.38 -6.45
C ALA A 330 -25.72 23.32 -5.44
N ALA A 331 -24.76 22.52 -5.02
CA ALA A 331 -24.81 21.69 -3.82
C ALA A 331 -24.79 22.53 -2.50
N THR A 332 -25.55 23.62 -2.45
CA THR A 332 -25.72 24.50 -1.27
C THR A 332 -27.03 24.26 -0.51
N MET A 333 -27.85 23.26 -0.89
CA MET A 333 -29.11 22.97 -0.20
C MET A 333 -29.29 21.52 0.26
N VAL A 334 -28.41 20.60 -0.14
CA VAL A 334 -28.60 19.17 0.13
C VAL A 334 -27.51 18.59 1.03
N LEU A 335 -26.43 19.34 1.25
CA LEU A 335 -25.18 18.81 1.76
C LEU A 335 -24.57 19.70 2.87
N ASP A 336 -25.39 20.16 3.82
CA ASP A 336 -24.88 20.77 5.07
C ASP A 336 -23.99 19.81 5.90
N GLY A 337 -23.80 18.56 5.45
CA GLY A 337 -22.89 17.57 6.03
C GLY A 337 -21.77 17.05 5.12
N PHE A 338 -21.69 17.46 3.84
CA PHE A 338 -20.69 16.91 2.93
C PHE A 338 -19.68 17.96 2.49
N ALA A 339 -18.40 17.67 2.72
CA ALA A 339 -17.31 18.46 2.17
C ALA A 339 -17.25 18.27 0.64
N LEU A 340 -18.09 19.00 -0.07
CA LEU A 340 -18.09 19.07 -1.53
C LEU A 340 -16.82 19.80 -1.99
N LYS A 341 -15.89 19.06 -2.59
CA LYS A 341 -14.84 19.69 -3.38
C LYS A 341 -15.40 20.03 -4.76
N GLY A 342 -16.07 21.19 -4.85
CA GLY A 342 -16.66 21.70 -6.09
C GLY A 342 -16.44 23.20 -6.29
N LYS A 343 -15.61 23.53 -7.29
CA LYS A 343 -15.45 24.82 -8.00
C LYS A 343 -15.01 26.05 -7.18
N GLY A 344 -13.70 26.33 -7.24
CA GLY A 344 -13.10 27.67 -7.06
C GLY A 344 -12.56 27.97 -5.66
N GLY A 345 -11.27 27.67 -5.42
CA GLY A 345 -10.55 28.01 -4.18
C GLY A 345 -9.24 27.23 -4.01
N VAL A 346 -8.26 27.56 -4.86
CA VAL A 346 -6.80 27.25 -4.98
C VAL A 346 -6.05 26.57 -3.79
N PRO A 347 -4.98 25.74 -3.98
CA PRO A 347 -4.47 25.12 -5.20
C PRO A 347 -4.47 23.58 -5.18
N VAL A 348 -4.72 23.05 -6.37
CA VAL A 348 -4.21 21.77 -6.86
C VAL A 348 -2.68 21.80 -6.76
N THR A 349 -2.08 20.86 -6.02
CA THR A 349 -0.73 20.39 -6.37
C THR A 349 -0.84 19.84 -7.79
N MET A 350 -0.31 20.59 -8.75
CA MET A 350 -0.20 20.20 -10.15
C MET A 350 0.69 18.95 -10.24
N ALA A 351 0.10 17.78 -10.09
CA ALA A 351 0.54 16.62 -10.84
C ALA A 351 -0.10 16.75 -12.21
N GLY A 352 0.59 17.45 -13.12
CA GLY A 352 0.20 17.50 -14.51
C GLY A 352 0.21 16.08 -15.08
N SER A 353 -0.98 15.50 -15.24
CA SER A 353 -1.23 14.50 -16.27
C SER A 353 -1.86 15.24 -17.45
N ALA A 354 -1.03 15.98 -18.19
CA ALA A 354 -1.28 16.11 -19.61
C ALA A 354 -1.12 14.69 -20.18
N ASP A 355 -2.24 14.08 -20.55
CA ASP A 355 -2.42 13.50 -21.89
C ASP A 355 -3.69 12.65 -21.91
N GLY A 356 -4.77 13.27 -22.37
CA GLY A 356 -5.70 12.58 -23.25
C GLY A 356 -5.00 12.37 -24.58
N GLY A 357 -4.38 11.20 -24.74
CA GLY A 357 -3.61 10.85 -25.92
C GLY A 357 -3.71 9.36 -26.19
N CYS A 358 -4.52 9.03 -27.18
CA CYS A 358 -4.61 7.71 -27.79
C CYS A 358 -3.21 7.14 -28.11
N ALA A 359 -3.02 5.84 -27.92
CA ALA A 359 -1.97 4.98 -28.45
C ALA A 359 -0.85 5.64 -29.30
N ARG A 360 0.37 5.81 -28.75
CA ARG A 360 1.68 5.49 -29.36
C ARG A 360 2.83 6.15 -28.56
N SER A 361 3.85 5.34 -28.25
CA SER A 361 5.26 5.70 -28.06
C SER A 361 5.63 6.84 -27.09
N MET A 362 6.28 6.50 -25.96
CA MET A 362 7.69 6.84 -25.78
C MET A 362 8.34 6.15 -24.58
N ALA A 363 9.51 5.57 -24.83
CA ALA A 363 10.55 5.33 -23.84
C ALA A 363 11.18 6.67 -23.42
N THR A 364 11.92 6.64 -22.31
CA THR A 364 12.79 7.70 -21.75
C THR A 364 12.13 8.77 -20.86
N MET A 365 12.34 8.65 -19.55
CA MET A 365 12.84 9.75 -18.70
C MET A 365 13.37 9.17 -17.37
N THR A 366 14.69 9.20 -17.27
CA THR A 366 15.51 8.98 -16.07
C THR A 366 15.58 10.26 -15.22
N ASN A 367 15.99 10.09 -13.97
CA ASN A 367 16.48 11.09 -13.03
C ASN A 367 15.45 12.03 -12.36
N ARG A 368 15.05 11.66 -11.13
CA ARG A 368 15.04 12.61 -10.02
C ARG A 368 15.81 12.03 -8.84
N THR A 369 16.75 12.83 -8.33
CA THR A 369 17.57 12.60 -7.14
C THR A 369 16.71 12.51 -5.86
N PRO A 370 17.14 11.76 -4.82
CA PRO A 370 16.26 11.33 -3.74
C PRO A 370 16.14 12.34 -2.59
N LEU A 371 15.01 12.27 -1.90
CA LEU A 371 14.77 12.84 -0.57
C LEU A 371 15.82 12.30 0.43
N VAL A 372 16.88 13.08 0.69
CA VAL A 372 17.88 12.77 1.73
C VAL A 372 17.79 13.73 2.93
N ALA A 373 17.04 14.84 2.82
CA ALA A 373 17.08 15.90 3.83
C ALA A 373 16.09 15.77 5.01
N ARG A 374 15.06 14.88 4.94
CA ARG A 374 13.98 14.85 5.93
C ARG A 374 14.17 13.88 7.11
N ASN A 375 15.07 12.90 7.01
CA ASN A 375 15.30 11.90 8.06
C ASN A 375 16.43 12.27 9.04
N SER A 376 17.22 13.32 8.78
CA SER A 376 18.34 13.66 9.68
C SER A 376 17.84 14.25 11.02
N ILE A 377 16.70 14.95 11.04
CA ILE A 377 16.18 15.61 12.25
C ILE A 377 15.78 14.60 13.35
N CYS A 378 15.08 13.51 13.01
CA CYS A 378 14.70 12.49 14.02
C CYS A 378 15.91 11.73 14.56
N ILE A 379 16.85 11.36 13.68
CA ILE A 379 18.06 10.64 14.06
C ILE A 379 18.98 11.56 14.87
N GLU A 380 19.12 12.83 14.49
CA GLU A 380 19.89 13.84 15.24
C GLU A 380 19.22 14.21 16.56
N ALA A 381 17.89 14.26 16.64
CA ALA A 381 17.19 14.48 17.91
C ALA A 381 17.37 13.29 18.86
N ILE A 382 17.23 12.05 18.37
CA ILE A 382 17.48 10.84 19.17
C ILE A 382 18.96 10.76 19.54
N ALA A 383 19.87 11.02 18.60
CA ALA A 383 21.31 11.04 18.86
C ALA A 383 21.68 12.15 19.86
N SER A 384 21.04 13.32 19.79
CA SER A 384 21.24 14.42 20.73
C SER A 384 20.69 14.07 22.11
N VAL A 385 19.52 13.43 22.22
CA VAL A 385 19.00 12.94 23.51
C VAL A 385 19.91 11.84 24.08
N VAL A 386 20.40 10.91 23.25
CA VAL A 386 21.31 9.84 23.69
C VAL A 386 22.72 10.36 24.03
N ALA A 387 23.19 11.42 23.37
CA ALA A 387 24.53 11.97 23.54
C ALA A 387 24.61 13.12 24.57
N ASN A 388 23.56 13.93 24.73
CA ASN A 388 23.60 15.19 25.48
C ASN A 388 22.74 15.21 26.77
N THR A 389 21.90 14.21 27.03
CA THR A 389 21.09 14.20 28.26
C THR A 389 21.91 13.63 29.42
N ARG A 390 22.22 14.46 30.43
CA ARG A 390 23.02 14.05 31.60
C ARG A 390 22.31 12.95 32.41
N PRO A 391 23.04 11.98 32.99
CA PRO A 391 22.47 10.85 33.76
C PRO A 391 21.47 11.26 34.86
N LYS A 392 21.68 12.43 35.49
CA LYS A 392 20.86 12.92 36.60
C LYS A 392 19.49 13.49 36.21
N ALA A 393 19.19 13.66 34.92
CA ALA A 393 17.95 14.30 34.48
C ALA A 393 16.80 13.32 34.14
N LEU A 394 17.07 12.01 34.14
CA LEU A 394 16.11 10.98 33.67
C LEU A 394 15.85 9.85 34.68
N GLU A 395 16.15 10.05 35.96
CA GLU A 395 15.79 9.09 37.03
C GLU A 395 14.28 9.05 37.32
N ASP A 396 13.52 10.04 36.83
CA ASP A 396 12.05 10.10 36.98
C ASP A 396 11.31 9.57 35.74
N ALA A 397 10.26 8.77 35.96
CA ALA A 397 9.38 8.20 34.92
C ALA A 397 8.76 9.25 33.97
N THR A 398 8.67 10.51 34.41
CA THR A 398 8.21 11.67 33.63
C THR A 398 9.18 12.11 32.54
N ALA A 399 10.48 11.88 32.69
CA ALA A 399 11.46 12.29 31.69
C ALA A 399 11.56 11.26 30.54
N LEU A 400 11.34 9.97 30.83
CA LEU A 400 11.15 8.92 29.81
C LEU A 400 9.87 9.13 28.99
N SER A 401 8.78 9.58 29.61
CA SER A 401 7.54 9.91 28.89
C SER A 401 7.71 11.15 28.00
N MET A 402 8.51 12.13 28.42
CA MET A 402 8.87 13.28 27.58
C MET A 402 9.67 12.87 26.34
N VAL A 403 10.63 11.95 26.44
CA VAL A 403 11.36 11.42 25.27
C VAL A 403 10.39 10.72 24.31
N ALA A 404 9.46 9.91 24.82
CA ALA A 404 8.43 9.27 24.00
C ALA A 404 7.49 10.28 23.32
N VAL A 405 7.12 11.37 24.01
CA VAL A 405 6.29 12.47 23.47
C VAL A 405 7.05 13.29 22.42
N VAL A 406 8.35 13.52 22.60
CA VAL A 406 9.20 14.21 21.60
C VAL A 406 9.36 13.35 20.35
N VAL A 407 9.52 12.03 20.51
CA VAL A 407 9.54 11.09 19.38
C VAL A 407 8.17 11.05 18.69
N ASP A 408 7.05 10.99 19.43
CA ASP A 408 5.69 11.06 18.85
C ASP A 408 5.45 12.38 18.10
N ARG A 409 5.89 13.52 18.64
CA ARG A 409 5.77 14.82 17.96
C ARG A 409 6.65 14.92 16.72
N ALA A 410 7.83 14.30 16.72
CA ALA A 410 8.72 14.28 15.57
C ALA A 410 8.21 13.34 14.46
N THR A 411 7.61 12.20 14.81
CA THR A 411 7.00 11.27 13.83
C THR A 411 5.71 11.85 13.24
N THR A 412 4.86 12.51 14.05
CA THR A 412 3.61 13.17 13.60
C THR A 412 3.84 14.45 12.80
N ASN A 413 4.85 15.28 13.14
CA ASN A 413 5.19 16.43 12.29
C ASN A 413 5.81 16.04 10.94
N SER A 414 6.38 14.83 10.79
CA SER A 414 6.87 14.34 9.49
C SER A 414 5.74 14.00 8.50
N THR A 415 4.53 13.76 9.01
CA THR A 415 3.32 13.55 8.20
C THR A 415 2.57 14.84 7.87
N ASP A 416 2.74 15.92 8.65
CA ASP A 416 1.98 17.17 8.49
C ASP A 416 2.73 18.35 7.84
N VAL A 417 4.06 18.32 7.71
CA VAL A 417 4.84 19.42 7.06
C VAL A 417 4.97 19.25 5.53
N ALA A 418 4.09 18.47 4.90
CA ALA A 418 3.92 18.48 3.44
C ALA A 418 3.11 19.68 2.93
N LYS A 419 2.67 20.59 3.81
CA LYS A 419 1.93 21.81 3.45
C LYS A 419 2.47 23.03 4.19
N GLY A 420 3.15 23.90 3.44
CA GLY A 420 3.45 25.25 3.87
C GLY A 420 4.94 25.50 4.00
N GLU A 421 5.52 26.01 2.92
CA GLU A 421 6.53 27.08 2.91
C GLU A 421 6.92 27.31 1.45
N ASP A 422 6.30 28.32 0.83
CA ASP A 422 6.87 29.07 -0.29
C ASP A 422 6.18 30.44 -0.29
N GLN A 423 6.71 31.32 0.55
CA GLN A 423 6.42 32.74 0.51
C GLN A 423 7.75 33.49 0.32
N ALA A 424 7.83 34.14 -0.85
CA ALA A 424 8.66 35.28 -1.22
C ALA A 424 10.20 35.16 -1.12
N THR A 425 10.86 35.42 -2.25
CA THR A 425 11.74 36.60 -2.37
C THR A 425 11.97 36.93 -3.84
N ASP A 426 11.61 38.16 -4.20
CA ASP A 426 12.17 38.90 -5.33
C ASP A 426 13.70 39.00 -5.20
N ASP A 427 14.35 39.14 -6.36
CA ASP A 427 15.29 40.23 -6.71
C ASP A 427 16.68 39.83 -7.22
N MET A 428 17.05 40.53 -8.32
CA MET A 428 18.35 40.71 -8.99
C MET A 428 19.05 39.48 -9.64
N GLY A 429 19.55 39.53 -10.87
CA GLY A 429 19.72 40.60 -11.85
C GLY A 429 20.65 40.14 -12.98
N GLN A 430 20.50 40.83 -14.13
CA GLN A 430 21.26 40.78 -15.40
C GLN A 430 20.96 39.66 -16.40
#